data_AF-A0A1M6QWF3-F1
#
_entry.id   AF-A0A1M6QWF3-F1
#
_cell.length_a   1.000
_cell.length_b   1.000
_cell.length_c   1.000
_cell.angle_alpha   90.00
_cell.angle_beta   90.00
_cell.angle_gamma   90.00
#
_symmetry.space_group_name_H-M   'P 1'
#
loop_
_entity.id
_entity.type
_entity.pdbx_description
1 polymer ?
#
loop_
_entity_poly.entity_id
_entity_poly.type
_entity_poly.pdbx_seq_one_letter_code
_entity_poly.pdbx_strand_id
1 'polypeptide(L)'
;MKKGRIIGAILSAAMMVNCISPVMTVFGQTTGVFENPLAPVDRTQSAEKFTAKPLVILIDFPDYRYTELDEREKDFRINSFTGKETTADFYEKLFFGDETYKTEDGNDHITVNKFFKEESGGTYEFKGKVMGWYTADKPAATYGANVDKSDQKNARNLVLEAIQKASKDVDLSEFDIEDKWDLDGDGDYNEPDGIIDSLVVIHPGLGEEWGGGSLKEDAIWPFRWGFNVFGENMDSYTPAEKQAIVNKNHKVTDKSGKEFFVEDFTI
;
A
#
# COMPACT_ATOMS: atom_id res chain seq x y z
N MET A 1 -35.27 29.03 -68.12
CA MET A 1 -36.05 29.49 -66.95
C MET A 1 -36.20 28.35 -65.95
N LYS A 2 -35.83 28.61 -64.67
CA LYS A 2 -36.24 27.90 -63.43
C LYS A 2 -35.74 26.44 -63.28
N LYS A 3 -34.78 26.16 -62.39
CA LYS A 3 -34.77 26.13 -60.89
C LYS A 3 -34.85 24.68 -60.38
N GLY A 4 -33.80 24.27 -59.68
CA GLY A 4 -33.92 23.84 -58.28
C GLY A 4 -34.23 22.37 -57.99
N ARG A 5 -33.22 21.69 -57.42
CA ARG A 5 -33.31 20.43 -56.66
C ARG A 5 -34.35 20.52 -55.53
N ILE A 6 -35.19 19.50 -55.42
CA ILE A 6 -36.03 19.14 -54.25
C ILE A 6 -35.88 17.61 -54.14
N ILE A 7 -35.14 17.08 -53.15
CA ILE A 7 -35.65 16.56 -51.85
C ILE A 7 -36.73 15.47 -52.07
N GLY A 8 -36.68 14.27 -51.50
CA GLY A 8 -35.81 13.73 -50.47
C GLY A 8 -36.03 12.22 -50.39
N ALA A 9 -34.95 11.50 -50.07
CA ALA A 9 -35.00 10.08 -49.79
C ALA A 9 -35.46 9.89 -48.33
N ILE A 10 -36.55 9.16 -48.19
CA ILE A 10 -37.03 8.58 -46.94
C ILE A 10 -36.23 7.29 -46.71
N LEU A 11 -35.36 7.26 -45.68
CA LEU A 11 -35.24 6.15 -44.70
C LEU A 11 -34.02 6.35 -43.79
N SER A 12 -34.27 6.82 -42.57
CA SER A 12 -33.80 6.16 -41.34
C SER A 12 -34.27 6.97 -40.16
N ALA A 13 -35.54 6.76 -39.84
CA ALA A 13 -36.13 7.10 -38.56
C ALA A 13 -35.66 6.05 -37.53
N ALA A 14 -34.55 6.34 -36.87
CA ALA A 14 -34.21 5.89 -35.51
C ALA A 14 -32.86 6.55 -35.15
N MET A 15 -32.80 7.25 -34.02
CA MET A 15 -31.61 7.96 -33.48
C MET A 15 -31.36 9.42 -33.91
N MET A 16 -32.40 10.25 -34.06
CA MET A 16 -32.24 11.73 -33.94
C MET A 16 -33.45 12.38 -33.26
N VAL A 17 -33.83 11.91 -32.08
CA VAL A 17 -34.68 12.67 -31.16
C VAL A 17 -34.16 12.46 -29.74
N ASN A 18 -33.05 13.14 -29.41
CA ASN A 18 -32.72 13.50 -28.02
C ASN A 18 -31.65 14.60 -27.90
N CYS A 19 -31.51 15.47 -28.90
CA CYS A 19 -30.59 16.61 -28.84
C CYS A 19 -31.30 17.93 -29.10
N ILE A 20 -32.37 18.22 -28.35
CA ILE A 20 -32.80 19.60 -28.07
C ILE A 20 -33.41 19.63 -26.66
N SER A 21 -32.57 19.77 -25.64
CA SER A 21 -33.02 20.33 -24.36
C SER A 21 -32.80 21.85 -24.42
N PRO A 22 -33.72 22.66 -23.86
CA PRO A 22 -33.58 24.10 -23.87
C PRO A 22 -32.34 24.52 -23.07
N VAL A 23 -31.57 25.47 -23.61
CA VAL A 23 -30.59 26.23 -22.84
C VAL A 23 -31.38 27.02 -21.78
N MET A 24 -31.55 26.43 -20.60
CA MET A 24 -31.91 27.18 -19.42
C MET A 24 -30.64 27.79 -18.87
N THR A 25 -30.56 29.12 -18.90
CA THR A 25 -29.63 29.86 -18.07
C THR A 25 -29.95 29.54 -16.61
N VAL A 26 -29.16 28.65 -16.01
CA VAL A 26 -29.25 28.37 -14.57
C VAL A 26 -28.63 29.55 -13.84
N PHE A 27 -29.47 30.37 -13.20
CA PHE A 27 -29.01 31.22 -12.13
C PHE A 27 -28.74 30.33 -10.92
N GLY A 28 -27.48 30.25 -10.49
CA GLY A 28 -27.11 29.53 -9.27
C GLY A 28 -27.75 30.22 -8.06
N GLN A 29 -28.84 29.65 -7.57
CA GLN A 29 -29.41 30.02 -6.29
C GLN A 29 -28.58 29.32 -5.21
N THR A 30 -27.83 30.06 -4.40
CA THR A 30 -27.13 29.52 -3.22
C THR A 30 -28.18 29.20 -2.15
N THR A 31 -28.95 28.14 -2.34
CA THR A 31 -29.91 27.66 -1.35
C THR A 31 -29.68 26.19 -1.13
N GLY A 32 -29.09 25.90 0.03
CA GLY A 32 -28.77 24.55 0.47
C GLY A 32 -27.30 24.46 0.86
N VAL A 33 -26.96 24.97 2.04
CA VAL A 33 -25.88 24.31 2.79
C VAL A 33 -26.35 22.86 2.91
N PHE A 34 -25.56 21.90 2.42
CA PHE A 34 -25.81 20.50 2.72
C PHE A 34 -25.82 20.37 4.24
N GLU A 35 -27.00 20.28 4.85
CA GLU A 35 -27.09 19.85 6.23
C GLU A 35 -26.59 18.41 6.25
N ASN A 36 -25.48 18.17 6.93
CA ASN A 36 -24.98 16.82 7.11
C ASN A 36 -26.10 16.01 7.79
N PRO A 37 -26.70 15.01 7.10
CA PRO A 37 -27.80 14.24 7.66
C PRO A 37 -27.35 13.36 8.82
N LEU A 38 -26.03 13.23 9.00
CA LEU A 38 -25.43 12.61 10.16
C LEU A 38 -25.25 13.68 11.25
N ALA A 39 -25.77 13.38 12.45
CA ALA A 39 -25.36 14.12 13.62
C ALA A 39 -23.81 14.15 13.67
N PRO A 40 -23.18 15.25 14.13
CA PRO A 40 -21.78 15.21 14.49
C PRO A 40 -21.56 13.98 15.37
N VAL A 41 -20.75 13.04 14.89
CA VAL A 41 -20.38 11.86 15.69
C VAL A 41 -19.85 12.41 17.00
N ASP A 42 -20.46 12.02 18.10
CA ASP A 42 -19.90 12.26 19.42
C ASP A 42 -18.59 11.48 19.45
N ARG A 43 -17.47 12.19 19.26
CA ARG A 43 -16.12 11.63 19.32
C ARG A 43 -15.77 11.44 20.79
N THR A 44 -16.57 10.67 21.52
CA THR A 44 -16.17 10.15 22.82
C THR A 44 -14.98 9.23 22.54
N GLN A 45 -13.78 9.78 22.69
CA GLN A 45 -12.53 9.03 22.58
C GLN A 45 -12.61 7.83 23.52
N SER A 46 -12.43 6.63 23.00
CA SER A 46 -12.06 5.50 23.85
C SER A 46 -10.79 5.91 24.62
N ALA A 47 -10.74 5.58 25.92
CA ALA A 47 -9.51 5.77 26.69
C ALA A 47 -8.40 4.83 26.22
N GLU A 48 -8.77 3.71 25.60
CA GLU A 48 -7.84 2.72 25.08
C GLU A 48 -7.24 3.22 23.76
N LYS A 49 -5.91 3.23 23.74
CA LYS A 49 -5.10 3.58 22.58
C LYS A 49 -4.35 2.36 22.13
N PHE A 50 -4.36 2.14 20.83
CA PHE A 50 -3.59 1.10 20.18
C PHE A 50 -2.46 1.74 19.36
N THR A 51 -1.26 1.15 19.39
CA THR A 51 -0.11 1.64 18.62
C THR A 51 0.43 0.51 17.77
N ALA A 52 0.09 0.51 16.47
CA ALA A 52 0.61 -0.47 15.53
C ALA A 52 2.12 -0.30 15.31
N LYS A 53 2.81 -1.42 15.12
CA LYS A 53 4.26 -1.51 14.91
C LYS A 53 4.62 -2.12 13.56
N PRO A 54 4.34 -1.44 12.44
CA PRO A 54 4.74 -1.95 11.12
C PRO A 54 6.25 -1.88 10.90
N LEU A 55 6.80 -2.89 10.24
CA LEU A 55 8.17 -2.90 9.74
C LEU A 55 8.15 -2.57 8.24
N VAL A 56 8.74 -1.44 7.88
CA VAL A 56 8.93 -1.03 6.48
C VAL A 56 10.36 -1.35 6.06
N ILE A 57 10.55 -2.01 4.92
CA ILE A 57 11.87 -2.39 4.40
C ILE A 57 12.05 -1.83 3.00
N LEU A 58 13.08 -1.02 2.82
CA LEU A 58 13.50 -0.51 1.52
C LEU A 58 14.51 -1.49 0.88
N ILE A 59 14.22 -1.96 -0.32
CA ILE A 59 15.10 -2.88 -1.06
C ILE A 59 15.22 -2.52 -2.54
N ASP A 60 16.45 -2.40 -3.03
CA ASP A 60 16.75 -2.14 -4.44
C ASP A 60 17.34 -3.37 -5.14
N PHE A 61 17.65 -3.24 -6.43
CA PHE A 61 18.14 -4.33 -7.26
C PHE A 61 19.58 -4.06 -7.73
N PRO A 62 20.39 -5.09 -7.99
CA PRO A 62 21.76 -4.92 -8.46
C PRO A 62 21.83 -4.19 -9.81
N ASP A 63 20.78 -4.27 -10.64
CA ASP A 63 20.64 -3.64 -11.95
C ASP A 63 19.69 -2.44 -11.98
N TYR A 64 19.07 -2.10 -10.84
CA TYR A 64 18.17 -0.96 -10.69
C TYR A 64 18.21 -0.43 -9.25
N ARG A 65 19.06 0.58 -9.04
CA ARG A 65 19.31 1.18 -7.72
C ARG A 65 18.36 2.34 -7.44
N TYR A 66 17.98 2.54 -6.18
CA TYR A 66 17.16 3.71 -5.81
C TYR A 66 17.87 5.05 -6.14
N THR A 67 19.21 5.07 -6.08
CA THR A 67 20.01 6.24 -6.45
C THR A 67 19.98 6.56 -7.95
N GLU A 68 19.54 5.62 -8.79
CA GLU A 68 19.44 5.78 -10.25
C GLU A 68 18.04 6.23 -10.70
N LEU A 69 17.08 6.38 -9.77
CA LEU A 69 15.70 6.79 -10.09
C LEU A 69 15.66 8.06 -10.93
N ASP A 70 16.52 9.03 -10.62
CA ASP A 70 16.54 10.31 -11.31
C ASP A 70 16.91 10.20 -12.79
N GLU A 71 17.83 9.27 -13.09
CA GLU A 71 18.35 9.05 -14.42
C GLU A 71 17.45 8.14 -15.25
N ARG A 72 16.74 7.23 -14.60
CA ARG A 72 15.92 6.20 -15.24
C ARG A 72 14.48 6.63 -15.47
N GLU A 73 13.87 7.31 -14.51
CA GLU A 73 12.46 7.71 -14.55
C GLU A 73 12.29 9.19 -14.93
N LYS A 74 12.65 9.55 -16.17
CA LYS A 74 12.69 10.96 -16.61
C LYS A 74 11.32 11.56 -16.92
N ASP A 75 10.39 10.73 -17.36
CA ASP A 75 9.14 11.21 -17.96
C ASP A 75 8.03 11.41 -16.91
N PHE A 76 7.98 10.55 -15.90
CA PHE A 76 6.93 10.58 -14.88
C PHE A 76 7.39 9.92 -13.58
N ARG A 77 6.95 10.47 -12.45
CA ARG A 77 7.02 9.85 -11.11
C ARG A 77 5.81 10.26 -10.30
N ILE A 78 5.35 9.37 -9.42
CA ILE A 78 4.33 9.70 -8.46
C ILE A 78 4.89 10.75 -7.50
N ASN A 79 4.15 11.85 -7.33
CA ASN A 79 4.52 13.00 -6.49
C ASN A 79 5.87 13.64 -6.80
N SER A 80 6.45 13.35 -7.98
CA SER A 80 7.75 13.86 -8.42
C SER A 80 8.93 13.55 -7.49
N PHE A 81 8.87 12.45 -6.71
CA PHE A 81 9.96 12.14 -5.79
C PHE A 81 11.30 11.91 -6.49
N THR A 82 12.39 12.45 -5.95
CA THR A 82 13.76 12.24 -6.45
C THR A 82 14.44 11.04 -5.79
N GLY A 83 15.38 10.43 -6.51
CA GLY A 83 16.18 9.34 -5.95
C GLY A 83 16.98 9.77 -4.73
N LYS A 84 17.38 11.05 -4.68
CA LYS A 84 18.10 11.63 -3.55
C LYS A 84 17.22 11.81 -2.31
N GLU A 85 15.94 12.15 -2.47
CA GLU A 85 15.06 12.39 -1.32
C GLU A 85 14.54 11.09 -0.69
N THR A 86 14.42 10.00 -1.47
CA THR A 86 13.88 8.69 -1.06
C THR A 86 14.82 7.88 -0.14
N THR A 87 15.24 8.50 0.96
CA THR A 87 16.07 7.91 2.02
C THR A 87 15.21 7.21 3.08
N ALA A 88 15.83 6.35 3.90
CA ALA A 88 15.13 5.75 5.05
C ALA A 88 14.51 6.81 5.99
N ASP A 89 15.23 7.91 6.26
CA ASP A 89 14.72 9.03 7.06
C ASP A 89 13.51 9.74 6.42
N PHE A 90 13.49 9.85 5.09
CA PHE A 90 12.33 10.38 4.37
C PHE A 90 11.10 9.49 4.56
N TYR A 91 11.23 8.19 4.34
CA TYR A 91 10.11 7.25 4.54
C TYR A 91 9.70 7.17 6.01
N GLU A 92 10.65 7.24 6.95
CA GLU A 92 10.37 7.27 8.39
C GLU A 92 9.47 8.46 8.74
N LYS A 93 9.80 9.65 8.22
CA LYS A 93 8.99 10.85 8.39
C LYS A 93 7.63 10.72 7.70
N LEU A 94 7.60 10.22 6.47
CA LEU A 94 6.37 10.04 5.69
C LEU A 94 5.38 9.12 6.41
N PHE A 95 5.83 7.96 6.88
CA PHE A 95 4.95 6.99 7.53
C PHE A 95 4.68 7.34 9.00
N PHE A 96 5.71 7.64 9.77
CA PHE A 96 5.65 7.62 11.24
C PHE A 96 5.84 8.97 11.90
N GLY A 97 6.03 10.06 11.15
CA GLY A 97 6.08 11.41 11.71
C GLY A 97 4.79 11.75 12.47
N ASP A 98 4.87 12.68 13.43
CA ASP A 98 3.69 13.03 14.25
C ASP A 98 2.66 13.87 13.49
N GLU A 99 3.15 14.72 12.59
CA GLU A 99 2.33 15.74 11.94
C GLU A 99 2.48 15.70 10.42
N THR A 100 3.43 16.46 9.90
CA THR A 100 3.71 16.60 8.48
C THR A 100 5.16 16.26 8.17
N TYR A 101 5.43 15.99 6.90
CA TYR A 101 6.77 15.90 6.33
C TYR A 101 6.88 16.85 5.13
N LYS A 102 8.12 17.22 4.78
CA LYS A 102 8.41 18.05 3.61
C LYS A 102 9.05 17.22 2.52
N THR A 103 8.68 17.50 1.28
CA THR A 103 9.32 16.96 0.08
C THR A 103 10.18 18.05 -0.57
N GLU A 104 10.91 17.74 -1.64
CA GLU A 104 11.78 18.71 -2.32
C GLU A 104 11.01 19.92 -2.93
N ASP A 105 9.69 19.82 -3.09
CA ASP A 105 8.84 20.94 -3.54
C ASP A 105 8.61 22.02 -2.45
N GLY A 106 9.00 21.76 -1.21
CA GLY A 106 8.89 22.66 -0.05
C GLY A 106 7.53 22.64 0.66
N ASN A 107 6.54 21.92 0.13
CA ASN A 107 5.20 21.81 0.71
C ASN A 107 5.19 20.85 1.92
N ASP A 108 4.24 21.09 2.82
CA ASP A 108 3.95 20.19 3.94
C ASP A 108 2.90 19.16 3.52
N HIS A 109 3.19 17.89 3.75
CA HIS A 109 2.31 16.76 3.47
C HIS A 109 1.95 16.04 4.77
N ILE A 110 0.70 15.61 4.91
CA ILE A 110 0.24 14.84 6.08
C ILE A 110 0.98 13.49 6.13
N THR A 111 1.42 13.09 7.33
CA THR A 111 2.03 11.77 7.55
C THR A 111 0.95 10.69 7.63
N VAL A 112 1.32 9.43 7.33
CA VAL A 112 0.38 8.30 7.43
C VAL A 112 -0.11 8.12 8.87
N ASN A 113 0.79 8.25 9.85
CA ASN A 113 0.44 8.24 11.26
C ASN A 113 -0.56 9.34 11.64
N LYS A 114 -0.35 10.58 11.19
CA LYS A 114 -1.32 11.66 11.45
C LYS A 114 -2.68 11.34 10.84
N PHE A 115 -2.72 10.86 9.60
CA PHE A 115 -3.97 10.46 8.95
C PHE A 115 -4.73 9.43 9.81
N PHE A 116 -4.10 8.33 10.20
CA PHE A 116 -4.76 7.32 11.05
C PHE A 116 -5.17 7.86 12.43
N LYS A 117 -4.35 8.74 13.02
CA LYS A 117 -4.65 9.36 14.30
C LYS A 117 -5.85 10.29 14.22
N GLU A 118 -6.00 11.07 13.14
CA GLU A 118 -7.16 11.95 12.94
C GLU A 118 -8.44 11.15 12.66
N GLU A 119 -8.36 10.14 11.79
CA GLU A 119 -9.51 9.32 11.39
C GLU A 119 -10.00 8.40 12.52
N SER A 120 -9.09 7.88 13.35
CA SER A 120 -9.46 7.13 14.56
C SER A 120 -9.94 8.02 15.70
N GLY A 121 -9.91 9.34 15.54
CA GLY A 121 -10.17 10.27 16.63
C GLY A 121 -9.15 10.14 17.77
N GLY A 122 -7.92 9.71 17.50
CA GLY A 122 -6.80 9.67 18.44
C GLY A 122 -6.63 8.38 19.23
N THR A 123 -7.37 7.32 18.88
CA THR A 123 -7.28 5.99 19.52
C THR A 123 -6.33 5.04 18.82
N TYR A 124 -5.87 5.36 17.61
CA TYR A 124 -4.92 4.55 16.85
C TYR A 124 -3.69 5.39 16.46
N GLU A 125 -2.51 4.85 16.72
CA GLU A 125 -1.22 5.41 16.28
C GLU A 125 -0.49 4.40 15.39
N PHE A 126 0.13 4.88 14.32
CA PHE A 126 0.87 4.06 13.36
C PHE A 126 2.36 4.38 13.50
N LYS A 127 3.09 3.59 14.30
CA LYS A 127 4.45 3.94 14.76
C LYS A 127 5.41 2.78 14.64
N GLY A 128 5.84 2.56 13.41
CA GLY A 128 6.78 1.51 13.04
C GLY A 128 8.22 1.96 12.94
N LYS A 129 8.96 1.28 12.07
CA LYS A 129 10.35 1.59 11.71
C LYS A 129 10.64 1.28 10.25
N VAL A 130 11.42 2.13 9.61
CA VAL A 130 11.96 1.92 8.27
C VAL A 130 13.38 1.38 8.35
N MET A 131 13.64 0.30 7.61
CA MET A 131 14.94 -0.34 7.45
C MET A 131 15.39 -0.27 5.98
N GLY A 132 16.70 -0.28 5.73
CA GLY A 132 17.29 -0.25 4.39
C GLY A 132 18.05 1.04 4.07
N TRP A 133 18.44 1.29 2.83
CA TRP A 133 18.26 0.45 1.63
C TRP A 133 19.10 -0.82 1.67
N TYR A 134 18.44 -1.97 1.51
CA TYR A 134 19.10 -3.24 1.19
C TYR A 134 19.14 -3.46 -0.32
N THR A 135 19.90 -4.45 -0.75
CA THR A 135 19.98 -4.84 -2.17
C THR A 135 19.67 -6.30 -2.33
N ALA A 136 18.76 -6.59 -3.27
CA ALA A 136 18.42 -7.93 -3.69
C ALA A 136 19.61 -8.65 -4.34
N ASP A 137 19.62 -9.96 -4.27
CA ASP A 137 20.69 -10.81 -4.79
C ASP A 137 20.60 -10.96 -6.31
N LYS A 138 19.41 -10.70 -6.89
CA LYS A 138 19.13 -10.90 -8.31
C LYS A 138 18.55 -9.64 -8.97
N PRO A 139 18.62 -9.54 -10.31
CA PRO A 139 18.04 -8.43 -11.07
C PRO A 139 16.53 -8.25 -10.86
N ALA A 140 16.01 -7.04 -11.06
CA ALA A 140 14.59 -6.68 -10.88
C ALA A 140 13.63 -7.66 -11.60
N ALA A 141 13.92 -7.97 -12.88
CA ALA A 141 13.15 -8.90 -13.69
C ALA A 141 13.00 -10.31 -13.09
N THR A 142 13.92 -10.72 -12.19
CA THR A 142 13.79 -12.03 -11.54
C THR A 142 12.57 -12.09 -10.61
N TYR A 143 12.22 -10.96 -10.00
CA TYR A 143 11.14 -10.85 -9.03
C TYR A 143 9.84 -10.35 -9.66
N GLY A 144 9.93 -9.35 -10.55
CA GLY A 144 8.76 -8.66 -11.11
C GLY A 144 8.27 -9.16 -12.48
N ALA A 145 9.10 -9.85 -13.27
CA ALA A 145 8.71 -10.19 -14.65
C ALA A 145 7.48 -11.11 -14.71
N ASN A 146 6.63 -10.85 -15.70
CA ASN A 146 5.49 -11.70 -16.02
C ASN A 146 5.94 -13.02 -16.65
N VAL A 147 5.57 -14.15 -16.04
CA VAL A 147 5.98 -15.50 -16.49
C VAL A 147 4.75 -16.38 -16.69
N ASP A 148 4.63 -17.00 -17.86
CA ASP A 148 3.59 -18.01 -18.15
C ASP A 148 2.14 -17.56 -17.87
N LYS A 149 1.81 -16.28 -18.15
CA LYS A 149 0.51 -15.63 -17.83
C LYS A 149 0.21 -15.49 -16.33
N SER A 150 1.21 -15.71 -15.49
CA SER A 150 1.18 -15.36 -14.07
C SER A 150 2.01 -14.12 -13.88
N ASP A 151 1.35 -13.05 -13.46
CA ASP A 151 2.03 -11.84 -13.05
C ASP A 151 2.65 -12.10 -11.66
N GLN A 152 3.81 -11.51 -11.40
CA GLN A 152 4.37 -11.36 -10.04
C GLN A 152 4.68 -12.67 -9.28
N LYS A 153 4.90 -13.78 -9.98
CA LYS A 153 5.14 -15.12 -9.37
C LYS A 153 6.26 -15.13 -8.32
N ASN A 154 7.26 -14.26 -8.48
CA ASN A 154 8.46 -14.24 -7.64
C ASN A 154 8.54 -13.03 -6.71
N ALA A 155 7.56 -12.11 -6.71
CA ALA A 155 7.57 -10.93 -5.85
C ALA A 155 7.61 -11.31 -4.34
N ARG A 156 6.94 -12.41 -3.97
CA ARG A 156 7.02 -13.03 -2.62
C ARG A 156 8.45 -13.37 -2.20
N ASN A 157 9.31 -13.77 -3.15
CA ASN A 157 10.70 -14.10 -2.85
C ASN A 157 11.50 -12.83 -2.51
N LEU A 158 11.19 -11.69 -3.12
CA LEU A 158 11.82 -10.41 -2.78
C LEU A 158 11.46 -10.01 -1.34
N VAL A 159 10.21 -10.20 -0.94
CA VAL A 159 9.75 -9.91 0.43
C VAL A 159 10.48 -10.75 1.46
N LEU A 160 10.58 -12.08 1.23
CA LEU A 160 11.34 -12.97 2.11
C LEU A 160 12.81 -12.57 2.20
N GLU A 161 13.41 -12.19 1.06
CA GLU A 161 14.79 -11.75 1.02
C GLU A 161 15.00 -10.42 1.76
N ALA A 162 14.06 -9.47 1.62
CA ALA A 162 14.09 -8.19 2.29
C ALA A 162 14.06 -8.35 3.82
N ILE A 163 13.13 -9.15 4.35
CA ILE A 163 13.05 -9.41 5.79
C ILE A 163 14.25 -10.21 6.30
N GLN A 164 14.78 -11.16 5.53
CA GLN A 164 16.01 -11.88 5.89
C GLN A 164 17.24 -10.96 5.96
N LYS A 165 17.29 -9.88 5.18
CA LYS A 165 18.35 -8.88 5.28
C LYS A 165 18.11 -7.95 6.48
N ALA A 166 16.89 -7.41 6.62
CA ALA A 166 16.56 -6.46 7.68
C ALA A 166 16.63 -7.05 9.10
N SER A 167 16.20 -8.29 9.27
CA SER A 167 16.22 -9.02 10.55
C SER A 167 17.61 -9.10 11.19
N LYS A 168 18.68 -9.00 10.40
CA LYS A 168 20.06 -8.98 10.92
C LYS A 168 20.44 -7.68 11.63
N ASP A 169 19.68 -6.61 11.41
CA ASP A 169 19.96 -5.27 11.92
C ASP A 169 18.94 -4.79 12.97
N VAL A 170 17.80 -5.48 13.08
CA VAL A 170 16.70 -5.09 13.96
C VAL A 170 16.30 -6.23 14.91
N ASP A 171 15.76 -5.87 16.08
CA ASP A 171 15.09 -6.81 16.97
C ASP A 171 13.65 -6.92 16.48
N LEU A 172 13.25 -8.12 16.07
CA LEU A 172 11.93 -8.30 15.46
C LEU A 172 10.80 -8.35 16.51
N SER A 173 11.11 -8.48 17.80
CA SER A 173 10.09 -8.43 18.87
C SER A 173 9.44 -7.06 19.02
N GLU A 174 10.03 -6.00 18.44
CA GLU A 174 9.43 -4.67 18.41
C GLU A 174 8.22 -4.58 17.46
N PHE A 175 8.01 -5.58 16.59
CA PHE A 175 6.98 -5.61 15.54
C PHE A 175 6.04 -6.84 15.66
N ASP A 176 5.97 -7.42 16.85
CA ASP A 176 5.15 -8.56 17.25
C ASP A 176 4.43 -8.11 18.53
N ILE A 177 3.26 -7.49 18.37
CA ILE A 177 2.46 -6.92 19.46
C ILE A 177 0.96 -7.23 19.34
N GLU A 178 0.53 -7.85 18.24
CA GLU A 178 -0.87 -8.23 17.99
C GLU A 178 -1.00 -9.74 17.77
N ASP A 179 -1.91 -10.38 18.50
CA ASP A 179 -2.39 -11.72 18.18
C ASP A 179 -3.72 -11.57 17.44
N LYS A 180 -3.63 -11.24 16.15
CA LYS A 180 -4.82 -10.99 15.30
C LYS A 180 -5.77 -12.17 15.24
N TRP A 181 -5.25 -13.37 15.49
CA TRP A 181 -5.97 -14.61 15.33
C TRP A 181 -6.32 -15.27 16.66
N ASP A 182 -5.95 -14.72 17.82
CA ASP A 182 -6.14 -15.34 19.14
C ASP A 182 -5.68 -16.81 19.08
N LEU A 183 -4.38 -16.99 18.80
CA LEU A 183 -3.72 -18.27 18.53
C LEU A 183 -3.70 -19.16 19.76
N ASP A 184 -3.70 -18.60 20.96
CA ASP A 184 -3.74 -19.36 22.22
C ASP A 184 -5.16 -19.47 22.82
N GLY A 185 -6.11 -18.64 22.37
CA GLY A 185 -7.53 -18.73 22.67
C GLY A 185 -7.92 -18.09 24.01
N ASP A 186 -7.12 -17.16 24.53
CA ASP A 186 -7.38 -16.48 25.79
C ASP A 186 -8.24 -15.20 25.63
N GLY A 187 -8.38 -14.71 24.39
CA GLY A 187 -9.18 -13.56 24.03
C GLY A 187 -8.47 -12.20 24.14
N ASP A 188 -7.16 -12.17 24.41
CA ASP A 188 -6.31 -10.98 24.30
C ASP A 188 -5.69 -10.90 22.90
N TYR A 189 -6.01 -9.84 22.16
CA TYR A 189 -5.51 -9.63 20.80
C TYR A 189 -4.32 -8.66 20.78
N ASN A 190 -3.98 -8.05 21.92
CA ASN A 190 -2.93 -7.04 22.04
C ASN A 190 -1.69 -7.62 22.73
N GLU A 191 -1.31 -8.83 22.34
CA GLU A 191 -0.15 -9.53 22.85
C GLU A 191 0.67 -10.17 21.71
N PRO A 192 1.97 -10.45 21.93
CA PRO A 192 2.81 -11.08 20.91
C PRO A 192 2.47 -12.56 20.68
N ASP A 193 2.40 -12.97 19.42
CA ASP A 193 2.11 -14.34 18.97
C ASP A 193 3.31 -14.99 18.24
N GLY A 194 4.40 -14.23 18.05
CA GLY A 194 5.60 -14.66 17.33
C GLY A 194 5.53 -14.46 15.82
N ILE A 195 4.55 -13.70 15.33
CA ILE A 195 4.39 -13.27 13.94
C ILE A 195 4.74 -11.78 13.84
N ILE A 196 5.34 -11.37 12.73
CA ILE A 196 5.54 -9.93 12.45
C ILE A 196 4.19 -9.34 12.03
N ASP A 197 3.68 -8.36 12.79
CA ASP A 197 2.30 -7.85 12.65
C ASP A 197 2.04 -7.20 11.29
N SER A 198 2.98 -6.45 10.74
CA SER A 198 2.78 -5.69 9.51
C SER A 198 4.09 -5.47 8.78
N LEU A 199 4.27 -6.13 7.64
CA LEU A 199 5.44 -6.00 6.79
C LEU A 199 5.11 -5.20 5.52
N VAL A 200 5.85 -4.13 5.27
CA VAL A 200 5.76 -3.35 4.04
C VAL A 200 7.12 -3.33 3.37
N VAL A 201 7.20 -3.77 2.12
CA VAL A 201 8.42 -3.73 1.33
C VAL A 201 8.26 -2.66 0.27
N ILE A 202 9.24 -1.78 0.15
CA ILE A 202 9.26 -0.71 -0.86
C ILE A 202 10.43 -0.98 -1.78
N HIS A 203 10.12 -1.11 -3.07
CA HIS A 203 11.12 -1.21 -4.13
C HIS A 203 11.21 0.12 -4.91
N PRO A 204 12.35 0.41 -5.55
CA PRO A 204 12.47 1.61 -6.36
C PRO A 204 11.69 1.48 -7.68
N GLY A 205 11.30 2.60 -8.25
CA GLY A 205 10.71 2.72 -9.58
C GLY A 205 9.20 2.90 -9.55
N LEU A 206 8.61 2.97 -10.74
CA LEU A 206 7.16 2.91 -10.88
C LEU A 206 6.69 1.46 -10.85
N GLY A 207 5.59 1.20 -10.15
CA GLY A 207 4.93 -0.08 -10.21
C GLY A 207 4.34 -0.37 -11.60
N GLU A 208 4.12 -1.65 -11.89
CA GLU A 208 3.61 -2.10 -13.19
C GLU A 208 2.22 -1.53 -13.52
N GLU A 209 1.40 -1.21 -12.52
CA GLU A 209 0.08 -0.59 -12.64
C GLU A 209 0.12 0.83 -13.24
N TRP A 210 1.27 1.49 -13.16
CA TRP A 210 1.56 2.76 -13.84
C TRP A 210 2.43 2.58 -15.10
N GLY A 211 2.53 1.36 -15.61
CA GLY A 211 3.31 1.00 -16.80
C GLY A 211 4.76 0.63 -16.50
N GLY A 212 5.16 0.53 -15.23
CA GLY A 212 6.47 0.04 -14.80
C GLY A 212 7.66 0.95 -15.09
N GLY A 213 7.41 2.16 -15.60
CA GLY A 213 8.46 3.13 -15.92
C GLY A 213 9.53 2.56 -16.86
N SER A 214 10.80 2.71 -16.47
CA SER A 214 11.91 2.16 -17.26
C SER A 214 12.10 0.64 -17.11
N LEU A 215 11.51 0.00 -16.09
CA LEU A 215 11.46 -1.46 -15.94
C LEU A 215 10.33 -2.11 -16.75
N LYS A 216 9.27 -1.37 -17.09
CA LYS A 216 8.12 -1.88 -17.85
C LYS A 216 7.51 -3.14 -17.19
N GLU A 217 7.31 -4.21 -17.96
CA GLU A 217 6.77 -5.50 -17.51
C GLU A 217 7.69 -6.26 -16.53
N ASP A 218 8.92 -5.77 -16.30
CA ASP A 218 9.82 -6.31 -15.27
C ASP A 218 9.61 -5.63 -13.89
N ALA A 219 8.81 -4.56 -13.83
CA ALA A 219 8.42 -3.91 -12.59
C ALA A 219 7.47 -4.80 -11.78
N ILE A 220 7.49 -4.64 -10.46
CA ILE A 220 6.51 -5.29 -9.61
C ILE A 220 5.20 -4.50 -9.66
N TRP A 221 4.09 -5.18 -9.93
CA TRP A 221 2.76 -4.64 -9.65
C TRP A 221 2.56 -4.64 -8.12
N PRO A 222 2.26 -3.51 -7.46
CA PRO A 222 2.07 -3.47 -6.02
C PRO A 222 0.84 -4.25 -5.57
N PHE A 223 0.99 -5.07 -4.52
CA PHE A 223 -0.12 -5.84 -3.96
C PHE A 223 0.09 -6.17 -2.48
N ARG A 224 -1.02 -6.57 -1.83
CA ARG A 224 -1.00 -7.22 -0.51
C ARG A 224 -1.35 -8.70 -0.66
N TRP A 225 -0.60 -9.56 0.01
CA TRP A 225 -0.90 -11.00 0.12
C TRP A 225 -0.41 -11.51 1.47
N GLY A 226 -0.68 -12.78 1.77
CA GLY A 226 -0.01 -13.55 2.82
C GLY A 226 0.56 -14.89 2.33
N PHE A 227 1.24 -15.62 3.23
CA PHE A 227 1.91 -16.86 2.86
C PHE A 227 0.97 -18.07 2.84
N ASN A 228 0.50 -18.50 4.02
CA ASN A 228 -0.43 -19.64 4.16
C ASN A 228 -1.76 -19.27 4.82
N VAL A 229 -1.87 -18.10 5.44
CA VAL A 229 -3.12 -17.63 6.10
C VAL A 229 -4.06 -16.95 5.10
N PHE A 230 -3.52 -16.41 3.99
CA PHE A 230 -4.35 -15.72 3.00
C PHE A 230 -5.35 -16.68 2.33
N GLY A 231 -6.64 -16.34 2.43
CA GLY A 231 -7.74 -17.14 1.89
C GLY A 231 -8.30 -18.18 2.87
N GLU A 232 -7.70 -18.32 4.05
CA GLU A 232 -8.23 -19.13 5.14
C GLU A 232 -9.26 -18.33 5.97
N ASN A 233 -10.26 -19.02 6.52
CA ASN A 233 -11.21 -18.42 7.45
C ASN A 233 -10.79 -18.73 8.89
N MET A 234 -9.74 -18.04 9.35
CA MET A 234 -9.09 -18.28 10.65
C MET A 234 -10.07 -18.27 11.82
N ASP A 235 -11.09 -17.40 11.80
CA ASP A 235 -12.11 -17.28 12.86
C ASP A 235 -12.97 -18.55 13.02
N SER A 236 -13.01 -19.41 12.00
CA SER A 236 -13.76 -20.68 12.06
C SER A 236 -12.95 -21.85 12.63
N TYR A 237 -11.66 -21.65 12.90
CA TYR A 237 -10.73 -22.68 13.35
C TYR A 237 -10.52 -22.66 14.86
N THR A 238 -10.21 -23.84 15.40
CA THR A 238 -9.72 -23.97 16.77
C THR A 238 -8.29 -23.40 16.88
N PRO A 239 -7.83 -23.00 18.09
CA PRO A 239 -6.45 -22.54 18.31
C PRO A 239 -5.38 -23.48 17.72
N ALA A 240 -5.55 -24.79 17.89
CA ALA A 240 -4.63 -25.79 17.34
C ALA A 240 -4.60 -25.83 15.79
N GLU A 241 -5.75 -25.61 15.14
CA GLU A 241 -5.85 -25.55 13.68
C GLU A 241 -5.24 -24.26 13.13
N LYS A 242 -5.50 -23.11 13.79
CA LYS A 242 -4.86 -21.83 13.46
C LYS A 242 -3.33 -21.95 13.54
N GLN A 243 -2.81 -22.49 14.64
CA GLN A 243 -1.38 -22.71 14.83
C GLN A 243 -0.79 -23.63 13.75
N ALA A 244 -1.52 -24.68 13.34
CA ALA A 244 -1.06 -25.58 12.29
C ALA A 244 -0.94 -24.91 10.91
N ILE A 245 -1.74 -23.86 10.64
CA ILE A 245 -1.64 -23.04 9.43
C ILE A 245 -0.45 -22.09 9.54
N VAL A 246 -0.36 -21.33 10.64
CA VAL A 246 0.74 -20.39 10.90
C VAL A 246 2.10 -21.10 10.84
N ASN A 247 2.21 -22.31 11.38
CA ASN A 247 3.45 -23.09 11.38
C ASN A 247 3.96 -23.46 9.98
N LYS A 248 3.16 -23.28 8.92
CA LYS A 248 3.58 -23.46 7.52
C LYS A 248 4.23 -22.19 6.94
N ASN A 249 4.07 -21.04 7.59
CA ASN A 249 4.68 -19.78 7.17
C ASN A 249 6.20 -19.84 7.26
N HIS A 250 6.84 -18.94 6.50
CA HIS A 250 8.29 -18.81 6.57
C HIS A 250 8.69 -18.22 7.91
N LYS A 251 9.85 -18.66 8.40
CA LYS A 251 10.49 -18.09 9.58
C LYS A 251 11.69 -17.26 9.19
N VAL A 252 11.96 -16.24 9.99
CA VAL A 252 13.18 -15.44 9.94
C VAL A 252 13.77 -15.37 11.35
N THR A 253 15.11 -15.42 11.44
CA THR A 253 15.83 -15.25 12.70
C THR A 253 16.39 -13.84 12.76
N ASP A 254 16.10 -13.13 13.84
CA ASP A 254 16.57 -11.77 14.04
C ASP A 254 18.02 -11.70 14.58
N LYS A 255 18.52 -10.49 14.80
CA LYS A 255 19.86 -10.25 15.33
C LYS A 255 20.08 -10.80 16.74
N SER A 256 19.01 -11.02 17.51
CA SER A 256 19.06 -11.58 18.86
C SER A 256 19.08 -13.12 18.85
N GLY A 257 18.79 -13.72 17.69
CA GLY A 257 18.66 -15.17 17.53
C GLY A 257 17.25 -15.69 17.76
N LYS A 258 16.24 -14.81 17.93
CA LYS A 258 14.83 -15.18 18.07
C LYS A 258 14.21 -15.40 16.68
N GLU A 259 13.37 -16.43 16.55
CA GLU A 259 12.63 -16.72 15.32
C GLU A 259 11.25 -16.07 15.33
N PHE A 260 10.83 -15.55 14.19
CA PHE A 260 9.49 -14.99 13.96
C PHE A 260 8.91 -15.53 12.65
N PHE A 261 7.60 -15.69 12.60
CA PHE A 261 6.90 -16.03 11.38
C PHE A 261 6.62 -14.78 10.54
N VAL A 262 6.62 -14.96 9.22
CA VAL A 262 6.21 -13.96 8.25
C VAL A 262 4.88 -14.39 7.66
N GLU A 263 3.81 -13.66 7.95
CA GLU A 263 2.45 -14.03 7.55
C GLU A 263 1.94 -13.21 6.36
N ASP A 264 1.70 -11.92 6.57
CA ASP A 264 1.17 -11.02 5.56
C ASP A 264 2.14 -9.87 5.26
N PHE A 265 2.03 -9.34 4.05
CA PHE A 265 2.92 -8.29 3.60
C PHE A 265 2.26 -7.44 2.50
N THR A 266 2.77 -6.23 2.36
CA THR A 266 2.56 -5.37 1.19
C THR A 266 3.90 -5.18 0.48
N ILE A 267 3.88 -5.20 -0.84
CA ILE A 267 5.02 -4.88 -1.70
C ILE A 267 4.59 -3.97 -2.84
#